data_AF-A0A7X8V9T9-F1
#
_entry.id   AF-A0A7X8V9T9-F1
#
_cell.length_a   1.000
_cell.length_b   1.000
_cell.length_c   1.000
_cell.angle_alpha   90.00
_cell.angle_beta   90.00
_cell.angle_gamma   90.00
#
_symmetry.space_group_name_H-M   'P 1'
#
loop_
_entity.id
_entity.type
_entity.pdbx_description
1 polymer ?
#
loop_
_entity_poly.entity_id
_entity_poly.type
_entity_poly.pdbx_seq_one_letter_code
_entity_poly.pdbx_strand_id
1 'polypeptide(L)'
;MKKVIILTIIFIFCFTGLCQGQGLNFNVNESMLEALKSINADTFRQLYGADGSGIKVAIIDTGVDVSHPDLQKTTQGKVKITEYMDFTDEGYVNTKISVIPKNNRVTADGKNYDVAGIDTRCGIFHIGFFKESQLDKNSPIWQDVNRNGRNDDIFGVLVADSALPGIYDTVYVDTNQNFDFSDEEPLKVYSTDYKWASFGKDNPATDYVEESSFVVSTVDINGNFVNLSFDGNGHGTHVAGIIAANGRLYGTAPGVELMAIKAISSSGEGNWEDIFNGIDYAVKQGADIINVSIGDLVASKEGHKAQLNFLKEISMESDVLIVVAAGNSGPGLSTAYDADDNE
;
A
#
# COMPACT_ATOMS: atom_id res chain seq x y z
N MET A 1 -25.76 22.99 4.82
CA MET A 1 -25.03 22.84 6.09
C MET A 1 -25.08 21.39 6.51
N LYS A 2 -24.15 20.57 6.01
CA LYS A 2 -23.95 19.21 6.52
C LYS A 2 -22.68 19.23 7.37
N LYS A 3 -22.77 18.57 8.52
CA LYS A 3 -21.83 18.64 9.63
C LYS A 3 -20.52 17.98 9.20
N VAL A 4 -19.41 18.70 9.31
CA VAL A 4 -18.12 18.09 9.59
C VAL A 4 -18.30 17.36 10.92
N ILE A 5 -18.53 16.05 10.86
CA ILE A 5 -18.38 15.19 12.03
C ILE A 5 -16.90 14.84 12.02
N ILE A 6 -16.09 15.64 12.71
CA ILE A 6 -14.81 15.18 13.23
C ILE A 6 -15.19 14.06 14.21
N LEU A 7 -15.34 12.86 13.69
CA LEU A 7 -15.40 11.67 14.51
C LEU A 7 -13.93 11.43 14.86
N THR A 8 -13.43 12.12 15.88
CA THR A 8 -12.25 11.69 16.60
C THR A 8 -12.63 10.36 17.25
N ILE A 9 -12.62 9.28 16.48
CA ILE A 9 -12.44 7.97 17.05
C ILE A 9 -11.01 8.02 17.56
N ILE A 10 -10.89 8.26 18.86
CA ILE A 10 -9.64 8.14 19.58
C ILE A 10 -9.19 6.69 19.43
N PHE A 11 -8.47 6.38 18.34
CA PHE A 11 -7.66 5.18 18.23
C PHE A 11 -6.37 5.46 19.01
N ILE A 12 -6.49 5.48 20.34
CA ILE A 12 -5.32 5.30 21.20
C ILE A 12 -5.07 3.80 21.23
N PHE A 13 -4.22 3.34 20.31
CA PHE A 13 -3.25 2.33 20.65
C PHE A 13 -1.89 2.83 20.17
N CYS A 14 -1.23 3.54 21.08
CA CYS A 14 0.18 3.87 20.99
C CYS A 14 0.96 2.54 20.98
N PHE A 15 1.39 2.10 19.80
CA PHE A 15 2.29 0.94 19.66
C PHE A 15 3.56 1.27 18.86
N THR A 16 3.97 2.54 18.82
CA THR A 16 5.30 2.95 18.40
C THR A 16 6.09 3.45 19.60
N GLY A 17 6.51 2.55 20.50
CA GLY A 17 7.46 2.93 21.56
C GLY A 17 7.64 1.99 22.75
N LEU A 18 6.74 1.03 23.01
CA LEU A 18 6.82 0.17 24.21
C LEU A 18 7.26 -1.27 23.94
N CYS A 19 7.45 -1.68 22.68
CA CYS A 19 7.84 -3.06 22.34
C CYS A 19 9.35 -3.34 22.38
N GLN A 20 10.22 -2.34 22.60
CA GLN A 20 11.61 -2.62 22.93
C GLN A 20 11.79 -2.69 24.45
N GLY A 21 11.50 -3.86 25.03
CA GLY A 21 12.17 -4.27 26.27
C GLY A 21 11.34 -4.88 27.39
N GLN A 22 10.01 -5.03 27.30
CA GLN A 22 9.25 -5.78 28.32
C GLN A 22 8.37 -6.83 27.65
N GLY A 23 8.66 -8.11 27.91
CA GLY A 23 7.97 -9.28 27.38
C GLY A 23 6.54 -9.41 27.89
N LEU A 24 5.67 -8.51 27.45
CA LEU A 24 4.23 -8.67 27.52
C LEU A 24 3.79 -9.37 26.23
N ASN A 25 3.57 -10.68 26.31
CA ASN A 25 2.92 -11.44 25.25
C ASN A 25 1.44 -11.01 25.16
N PHE A 26 1.17 -9.96 24.40
CA PHE A 26 -0.20 -9.57 24.07
C PHE A 26 -0.72 -10.44 22.92
N ASN A 27 -1.86 -11.08 23.15
CA ASN A 27 -2.57 -11.77 22.08
C ASN A 27 -3.32 -10.72 21.24
N VAL A 28 -2.87 -10.51 20.00
CA VAL A 28 -3.44 -9.52 19.06
C VAL A 28 -4.95 -9.73 18.84
N ASN A 29 -5.42 -10.98 18.90
CA ASN A 29 -6.86 -11.28 18.78
C ASN A 29 -7.65 -10.73 19.98
N GLU A 30 -7.10 -10.82 21.19
CA GLU A 30 -7.76 -10.35 22.41
C GLU A 30 -7.81 -8.82 22.44
N SER A 31 -6.71 -8.14 22.11
CA SER A 31 -6.67 -6.67 22.10
C SER A 31 -7.62 -6.08 21.07
N MET A 32 -7.67 -6.64 19.86
CA MET A 32 -8.58 -6.17 18.82
C MET A 32 -10.05 -6.46 19.19
N LEU A 33 -10.34 -7.59 19.83
CA LEU A 33 -11.69 -7.88 20.33
C LEU A 33 -12.12 -6.90 21.44
N GLU A 34 -11.22 -6.55 22.35
CA GLU A 34 -11.46 -5.52 23.36
C GLU A 34 -11.69 -4.15 22.73
N ALA A 35 -10.91 -3.78 21.72
CA ALA A 35 -11.10 -2.53 20.98
C ALA A 35 -12.50 -2.47 20.35
N LEU A 36 -12.92 -3.52 19.63
CA LEU A 36 -14.25 -3.58 19.03
C LEU A 36 -15.38 -3.46 20.06
N LYS A 37 -15.24 -4.13 21.21
CA LYS A 37 -16.20 -4.05 22.32
C LYS A 37 -16.25 -2.65 22.90
N SER A 38 -15.11 -1.97 23.05
CA SER A 38 -15.06 -0.63 23.64
C SER A 38 -15.81 0.41 22.81
N ILE A 39 -15.85 0.24 21.48
CA ILE A 39 -16.62 1.08 20.56
C ILE A 39 -17.99 0.49 20.19
N ASN A 40 -18.38 -0.64 20.79
CA ASN A 40 -19.60 -1.40 20.49
C ASN A 40 -19.81 -1.75 19.00
N ALA A 41 -18.73 -1.86 18.21
CA ALA A 41 -18.82 -2.17 16.79
C ALA A 41 -19.37 -3.59 16.55
N ASP A 42 -18.97 -4.55 17.39
CA ASP A 42 -19.47 -5.91 17.38
C ASP A 42 -20.99 -5.98 17.62
N THR A 43 -21.46 -5.26 18.63
CA THR A 43 -22.88 -5.16 18.99
C THR A 43 -23.67 -4.46 17.89
N PHE A 44 -23.15 -3.36 17.32
CA PHE A 44 -23.80 -2.64 16.22
C PHE A 44 -23.99 -3.55 14.99
N ARG A 45 -22.97 -4.30 14.60
CA ARG A 45 -23.07 -5.27 13.49
C ARG A 45 -24.13 -6.32 13.75
N GLN A 46 -24.17 -6.89 14.96
CA GLN A 46 -25.14 -7.91 15.32
C GLN A 46 -26.58 -7.38 15.33
N LEU A 47 -26.80 -6.16 15.81
CA LEU A 47 -28.14 -5.56 15.92
C LEU A 47 -28.69 -5.11 14.57
N TYR A 48 -27.85 -4.55 13.70
CA TYR A 48 -28.30 -3.90 12.46
C TYR A 48 -27.91 -4.65 11.19
N GLY A 49 -27.09 -5.70 11.28
CA GLY A 49 -26.53 -6.39 10.11
C GLY A 49 -25.62 -5.51 9.25
N ALA A 50 -25.14 -4.39 9.80
CA ALA A 50 -24.38 -3.38 9.09
C ALA A 50 -22.87 -3.60 9.28
N ASP A 51 -22.22 -4.24 8.30
CA ASP A 51 -20.80 -4.61 8.33
C ASP A 51 -19.90 -3.71 7.47
N GLY A 52 -20.47 -2.67 6.85
CA GLY A 52 -19.78 -1.77 5.92
C GLY A 52 -19.87 -2.18 4.45
N SER A 53 -20.61 -3.24 4.12
CA SER A 53 -20.86 -3.65 2.74
C SER A 53 -21.31 -2.49 1.84
N GLY A 54 -20.65 -2.35 0.68
CA GLY A 54 -20.97 -1.32 -0.30
C GLY A 54 -20.32 0.04 -0.05
N ILE A 55 -19.50 0.14 0.99
CA ILE A 55 -18.67 1.32 1.30
C ILE A 55 -17.22 1.06 0.87
N LYS A 56 -16.59 2.06 0.27
CA LYS A 56 -15.17 2.07 -0.07
C LYS A 56 -14.39 2.97 0.87
N VAL A 57 -13.32 2.42 1.46
CA VAL A 57 -12.43 3.14 2.36
C VAL A 57 -11.04 3.23 1.75
N ALA A 58 -10.54 4.43 1.53
CA ALA A 58 -9.15 4.65 1.15
C ALA A 58 -8.26 4.78 2.39
N ILE A 59 -7.10 4.14 2.34
CA ILE A 59 -6.09 4.17 3.39
C ILE A 59 -4.87 4.86 2.80
N ILE A 60 -4.58 6.07 3.29
CA ILE A 60 -3.40 6.84 2.91
C ILE A 60 -2.33 6.60 3.97
N ASP A 61 -1.35 5.76 3.63
CA ASP A 61 -0.37 5.22 4.57
C ASP A 61 0.89 4.71 3.86
N THR A 62 1.55 3.70 4.43
CA THR A 62 2.80 3.06 4.01
C THR A 62 2.63 1.97 2.95
N GLY A 63 1.40 1.70 2.53
CA GLY A 63 1.02 0.55 1.71
C GLY A 63 0.14 -0.44 2.49
N VAL A 64 -0.31 -1.50 1.85
CA VAL A 64 -1.05 -2.60 2.50
C VAL A 64 -0.54 -3.92 1.93
N ASP A 65 -0.25 -4.91 2.76
CA ASP A 65 0.09 -6.25 2.32
C ASP A 65 -1.11 -6.92 1.65
N VAL A 66 -1.05 -7.05 0.33
CA VAL A 66 -2.13 -7.62 -0.50
C VAL A 66 -2.25 -9.13 -0.35
N SER A 67 -1.24 -9.83 0.16
CA SER A 67 -1.30 -11.28 0.39
C SER A 67 -1.90 -11.64 1.76
N HIS A 68 -2.08 -10.66 2.65
CA HIS A 68 -2.52 -10.90 4.01
C HIS A 68 -3.87 -11.67 4.04
N PRO A 69 -3.97 -12.84 4.71
CA PRO A 69 -5.11 -13.75 4.58
C PRO A 69 -6.45 -13.15 5.03
N ASP A 70 -6.41 -12.26 6.01
CA ASP A 70 -7.63 -11.59 6.52
C ASP A 70 -8.03 -10.35 5.70
N LEU A 71 -7.23 -9.98 4.69
CA LEU A 71 -7.50 -8.86 3.79
C LEU A 71 -7.75 -9.33 2.36
N GLN A 72 -8.17 -10.59 2.18
CA GLN A 72 -8.43 -11.15 0.84
C GLN A 72 -9.84 -10.84 0.33
N LYS A 73 -10.85 -10.97 1.19
CA LYS A 73 -12.27 -10.90 0.80
C LYS A 73 -13.12 -10.08 1.76
N THR A 74 -14.13 -9.40 1.23
CA THR A 74 -15.21 -8.83 2.06
C THR A 74 -16.13 -9.93 2.58
N THR A 75 -17.02 -9.61 3.52
CA THR A 75 -18.07 -10.52 4.00
C THR A 75 -19.00 -11.02 2.90
N GLN A 76 -19.10 -10.30 1.77
CA GLN A 76 -19.87 -10.71 0.58
C GLN A 76 -19.04 -11.53 -0.42
N GLY A 77 -17.80 -11.87 -0.10
CA GLY A 77 -16.91 -12.64 -0.98
C GLY A 77 -16.31 -11.83 -2.14
N LYS A 78 -16.45 -10.50 -2.15
CA LYS A 78 -15.77 -9.63 -3.11
C LYS A 78 -14.29 -9.50 -2.76
N VAL A 79 -13.46 -9.09 -3.73
CA VAL A 79 -12.07 -8.68 -3.46
C VAL A 79 -12.07 -7.55 -2.43
N LYS A 80 -11.21 -7.64 -1.43
CA LYS A 80 -11.14 -6.66 -0.34
C LYS A 80 -10.39 -5.40 -0.74
N ILE A 81 -9.20 -5.51 -1.32
CA ILE A 81 -8.40 -4.37 -1.78
C ILE A 81 -8.65 -4.21 -3.28
N THR A 82 -9.32 -3.14 -3.68
CA THR A 82 -9.76 -2.95 -5.07
C THR A 82 -8.89 -1.97 -5.85
N GLU A 83 -8.16 -1.11 -5.15
CA GLU A 83 -7.21 -0.16 -5.75
C GLU A 83 -5.89 -0.22 -4.98
N TYR A 84 -4.79 -0.03 -5.70
CA TYR A 84 -3.47 0.14 -5.12
C TYR A 84 -2.72 1.21 -5.90
N MET A 85 -2.36 2.30 -5.22
CA MET A 85 -1.61 3.40 -5.82
C MET A 85 -0.43 3.80 -4.94
N ASP A 86 0.71 4.04 -5.56
CA ASP A 86 1.95 4.46 -4.90
C ASP A 86 2.42 5.81 -5.44
N PHE A 87 2.51 6.77 -4.53
CA PHE A 87 3.00 8.12 -4.79
C PHE A 87 4.44 8.35 -4.31
N THR A 88 5.04 7.39 -3.60
CA THR A 88 6.36 7.55 -2.97
C THR A 88 7.53 7.29 -3.91
N ASP A 89 7.25 6.70 -5.08
CA ASP A 89 8.24 6.23 -6.06
C ASP A 89 9.31 5.26 -5.50
N GLU A 90 9.08 4.66 -4.33
CA GLU A 90 10.02 3.73 -3.69
C GLU A 90 10.28 2.48 -4.56
N GLY A 91 9.23 1.99 -5.23
CA GLY A 91 9.32 0.89 -6.20
C GLY A 91 9.50 1.33 -7.65
N TYR A 92 9.94 2.57 -7.90
CA TYR A 92 10.17 3.06 -9.26
C TYR A 92 11.27 2.26 -9.98
N VAL A 93 10.99 1.88 -11.22
CA VAL A 93 11.91 1.18 -12.10
C VAL A 93 11.95 1.87 -13.46
N ASN A 94 13.13 2.36 -13.84
CA ASN A 94 13.38 2.91 -15.16
C ASN A 94 13.54 1.79 -16.19
N THR A 95 12.55 1.60 -17.05
CA THR A 95 12.49 0.54 -18.06
C THR A 95 12.75 1.05 -19.48
N LYS A 96 13.43 2.20 -19.64
CA LYS A 96 13.71 2.80 -20.96
C LYS A 96 14.60 1.97 -21.89
N ILE A 97 15.19 0.87 -21.42
CA ILE A 97 16.01 -0.01 -22.25
C ILE A 97 15.08 -0.82 -23.15
N SER A 98 14.95 -0.42 -24.40
CA SER A 98 14.22 -1.21 -25.40
C SER A 98 15.08 -2.35 -25.94
N VAL A 99 14.52 -3.56 -25.96
CA VAL A 99 15.19 -4.77 -26.42
C VAL A 99 14.30 -5.54 -27.40
N ILE A 100 14.92 -6.10 -28.44
CA ILE A 100 14.23 -6.93 -29.43
C ILE A 100 14.66 -8.39 -29.17
N PRO A 101 13.73 -9.31 -28.92
CA PRO A 101 14.06 -10.70 -28.63
C PRO A 101 14.74 -11.38 -29.82
N LYS A 102 15.76 -12.19 -29.56
CA LYS A 102 16.43 -13.06 -30.54
C LYS A 102 16.51 -14.46 -29.96
N ASN A 103 15.95 -15.44 -30.67
CA ASN A 103 15.87 -16.84 -30.21
C ASN A 103 15.31 -16.95 -28.79
N ASN A 104 14.18 -16.30 -28.52
CA ASN A 104 13.52 -16.23 -27.20
C ASN A 104 14.38 -15.63 -26.08
N ARG A 105 15.40 -14.83 -26.40
CA ARG A 105 16.22 -14.16 -25.38
C ARG A 105 16.35 -12.66 -25.62
N VAL A 106 16.47 -11.92 -24.53
CA VAL A 106 16.82 -10.49 -24.54
C VAL A 106 18.09 -10.26 -23.72
N THR A 107 18.91 -9.30 -24.12
CA THR A 107 20.15 -8.96 -23.42
C THR A 107 20.04 -7.57 -22.83
N ALA A 108 20.26 -7.45 -21.52
CA ALA A 108 20.29 -6.18 -20.81
C ALA A 108 21.26 -6.26 -19.64
N ASP A 109 22.00 -5.18 -19.38
CA ASP A 109 23.04 -5.10 -18.34
C ASP A 109 24.04 -6.28 -18.34
N GLY A 110 24.41 -6.75 -19.54
CA GLY A 110 25.32 -7.89 -19.71
C GLY A 110 24.72 -9.26 -19.32
N LYS A 111 23.45 -9.32 -18.93
CA LYS A 111 22.70 -10.55 -18.65
C LYS A 111 21.83 -10.94 -19.84
N ASN A 112 21.55 -12.24 -19.97
CA ASN A 112 20.69 -12.78 -21.02
C ASN A 112 19.45 -13.39 -20.39
N TYR A 113 18.31 -12.74 -20.54
CA TYR A 113 17.03 -13.19 -20.01
C TYR A 113 16.31 -14.08 -21.02
N ASP A 114 15.71 -15.16 -20.55
CA ASP A 114 14.75 -15.94 -21.33
C ASP A 114 13.37 -15.25 -21.33
N VAL A 115 12.72 -15.20 -22.49
CA VAL A 115 11.40 -14.60 -22.70
C VAL A 115 10.51 -15.52 -23.54
N ALA A 116 10.81 -16.83 -23.55
CA ALA A 116 10.02 -17.81 -24.26
C ALA A 116 8.54 -17.74 -23.83
N GLY A 117 7.62 -17.75 -24.80
CA GLY A 117 6.19 -17.72 -24.52
C GLY A 117 5.62 -16.35 -24.11
N ILE A 118 6.47 -15.33 -23.94
CA ILE A 118 6.02 -13.96 -23.70
C ILE A 118 5.82 -13.27 -25.06
N ASP A 119 4.59 -12.86 -25.33
CA ASP A 119 4.23 -12.11 -26.53
C ASP A 119 4.47 -10.61 -26.36
N THR A 120 5.05 -9.97 -27.37
CA THR A 120 5.02 -8.52 -27.60
C THR A 120 4.35 -8.24 -28.94
N ARG A 121 3.40 -7.29 -28.96
CA ARG A 121 2.63 -6.96 -30.16
C ARG A 121 3.41 -6.07 -31.13
N CYS A 122 4.30 -5.21 -30.64
CA CYS A 122 5.18 -4.37 -31.46
C CYS A 122 6.56 -5.00 -31.73
N GLY A 123 6.88 -6.13 -31.09
CA GLY A 123 8.18 -6.82 -31.26
C GLY A 123 9.30 -6.24 -30.40
N ILE A 124 8.98 -5.35 -29.46
CA ILE A 124 9.92 -4.66 -28.59
C ILE A 124 9.47 -4.87 -27.14
N PHE A 125 10.39 -5.31 -26.30
CA PHE A 125 10.22 -5.26 -24.85
C PHE A 125 10.94 -4.04 -24.29
N HIS A 126 10.50 -3.60 -23.11
CA HIS A 126 11.20 -2.65 -22.28
C HIS A 126 11.74 -3.36 -21.05
N ILE A 127 12.93 -3.02 -20.59
CA ILE A 127 13.54 -3.67 -19.43
C ILE A 127 14.24 -2.65 -18.53
N GLY A 128 14.13 -2.90 -17.22
CA GLY A 128 14.77 -2.14 -16.16
C GLY A 128 15.15 -3.05 -15.00
N PHE A 129 15.61 -2.45 -13.92
CA PHE A 129 16.13 -3.19 -12.76
C PHE A 129 15.67 -2.54 -11.47
N PHE A 130 14.98 -3.31 -10.64
CA PHE A 130 14.65 -2.93 -9.27
C PHE A 130 15.78 -3.36 -8.36
N LYS A 131 16.34 -2.43 -7.58
CA LYS A 131 17.49 -2.70 -6.71
C LYS A 131 17.11 -2.50 -5.27
N GLU A 132 17.43 -3.47 -4.43
CA GLU A 132 17.22 -3.35 -2.98
C GLU A 132 17.92 -2.12 -2.38
N SER A 133 19.15 -1.89 -2.79
CA SER A 133 19.92 -0.69 -2.43
C SER A 133 19.29 0.66 -2.77
N GLN A 134 18.22 0.71 -3.58
CA GLN A 134 17.47 1.94 -3.86
C GLN A 134 16.48 2.31 -2.75
N LEU A 135 16.10 1.33 -1.91
CA LEU A 135 15.16 1.52 -0.81
C LEU A 135 15.83 2.26 0.35
N ASP A 136 15.03 2.75 1.30
CA ASP A 136 15.59 3.37 2.49
C ASP A 136 16.15 2.31 3.46
N LYS A 137 17.43 2.43 3.79
CA LYS A 137 18.13 1.60 4.79
C LYS A 137 17.57 1.70 6.21
N ASN A 138 16.83 2.77 6.50
CA ASN A 138 16.19 2.97 7.81
C ASN A 138 14.80 2.32 7.87
N SER A 139 14.30 1.75 6.77
CA SER A 139 13.04 1.01 6.77
C SER A 139 13.13 -0.25 7.63
N PRO A 140 12.00 -0.73 8.19
CA PRO A 140 11.96 -1.97 8.97
C PRO A 140 12.43 -3.23 8.21
N ILE A 141 12.38 -3.20 6.87
CA ILE A 141 12.88 -4.28 6.01
C ILE A 141 14.38 -4.15 5.68
N TRP A 142 15.07 -3.08 6.12
CA TRP A 142 16.53 -2.92 5.97
C TRP A 142 17.07 -3.07 4.54
N GLN A 143 16.31 -2.63 3.54
CA GLN A 143 16.61 -2.84 2.10
C GLN A 143 16.66 -4.33 1.69
N ASP A 144 16.00 -5.23 2.41
CA ASP A 144 15.98 -6.67 2.12
C ASP A 144 14.53 -7.10 1.85
N VAL A 145 14.06 -6.90 0.62
CA VAL A 145 12.66 -7.17 0.26
C VAL A 145 12.38 -8.66 0.18
N ASN A 146 13.38 -9.47 -0.14
CA ASN A 146 13.25 -10.93 -0.24
C ASN A 146 13.61 -11.67 1.05
N ARG A 147 14.00 -10.92 2.10
CA ARG A 147 14.34 -11.39 3.46
C ARG A 147 15.43 -12.44 3.48
N ASN A 148 16.39 -12.37 2.56
CA ASN A 148 17.50 -13.32 2.49
C ASN A 148 18.71 -12.94 3.36
N GLY A 149 18.65 -11.80 4.05
CA GLY A 149 19.70 -11.25 4.90
C GLY A 149 20.73 -10.41 4.15
N ARG A 150 20.46 -10.04 2.90
CA ARG A 150 21.30 -9.16 2.06
C ARG A 150 20.46 -8.05 1.47
N ASN A 151 21.11 -7.02 0.96
CA ASN A 151 20.50 -5.85 0.33
C ASN A 151 21.15 -5.52 -1.02
N ASP A 152 21.77 -6.53 -1.63
CA ASP A 152 22.55 -6.42 -2.87
C ASP A 152 21.83 -7.05 -4.08
N ASP A 153 20.58 -7.48 -3.91
CA ASP A 153 19.82 -8.10 -4.98
C ASP A 153 19.33 -7.08 -6.02
N ILE A 154 19.24 -7.56 -7.25
CA ILE A 154 18.82 -6.80 -8.42
C ILE A 154 17.82 -7.65 -9.20
N PHE A 155 16.57 -7.24 -9.19
CA PHE A 155 15.49 -7.94 -9.88
C PHE A 155 15.31 -7.33 -11.27
N GLY A 156 15.36 -8.18 -12.30
CA GLY A 156 15.01 -7.77 -13.66
C GLY A 156 13.53 -7.46 -13.77
N VAL A 157 13.16 -6.40 -14.48
CA VAL A 157 11.76 -6.00 -14.71
C VAL A 157 11.53 -5.82 -16.19
N LEU A 158 10.77 -6.73 -16.80
CA LEU A 158 10.41 -6.72 -18.22
C LEU A 158 9.00 -6.15 -18.40
N VAL A 159 8.80 -5.34 -19.43
CA VAL A 159 7.50 -4.77 -19.78
C VAL A 159 7.16 -5.14 -21.23
N ALA A 160 5.95 -5.66 -21.42
CA ALA A 160 5.41 -6.10 -22.68
C ALA A 160 4.10 -5.39 -23.02
N ASP A 161 3.86 -5.20 -24.31
CA ASP A 161 2.62 -4.70 -24.88
C ASP A 161 1.73 -5.89 -25.28
N SER A 162 1.08 -6.53 -24.30
CA SER A 162 0.39 -7.81 -24.50
C SER A 162 -0.88 -7.70 -25.36
N ALA A 163 -1.54 -6.55 -25.27
CA ALA A 163 -2.86 -6.31 -25.86
C ALA A 163 -2.80 -5.51 -27.17
N LEU A 164 -2.13 -4.35 -27.16
CA LEU A 164 -2.12 -3.40 -28.28
C LEU A 164 -0.68 -3.00 -28.61
N PRO A 165 -0.27 -3.00 -29.90
CA PRO A 165 1.08 -2.62 -30.30
C PRO A 165 1.49 -1.23 -29.78
N GLY A 166 2.58 -1.16 -29.03
CA GLY A 166 3.14 0.09 -28.49
C GLY A 166 2.38 0.65 -27.28
N ILE A 167 1.41 -0.08 -26.72
CA ILE A 167 0.74 0.24 -25.47
C ILE A 167 1.13 -0.86 -24.46
N TYR A 168 2.10 -0.52 -23.62
CA TYR A 168 2.67 -1.43 -22.64
C TYR A 168 1.74 -1.57 -21.44
N ASP A 169 1.42 -2.80 -21.08
CA ASP A 169 0.37 -3.10 -20.10
C ASP A 169 0.67 -4.29 -19.18
N THR A 170 1.73 -5.05 -19.45
CA THR A 170 2.07 -6.26 -18.71
C THR A 170 3.53 -6.22 -18.26
N VAL A 171 3.76 -6.53 -16.99
CA VAL A 171 5.06 -6.50 -16.31
C VAL A 171 5.40 -7.91 -15.83
N TYR A 172 6.65 -8.31 -15.99
CA TYR A 172 7.24 -9.51 -15.42
C TYR A 172 8.44 -9.09 -14.56
N VAL A 173 8.57 -9.68 -13.38
CA VAL A 173 9.67 -9.42 -12.46
C VAL A 173 10.40 -10.74 -12.25
N ASP A 174 11.71 -10.79 -12.47
CA ASP A 174 12.57 -11.96 -12.23
C ASP A 174 12.75 -12.12 -10.71
N THR A 175 11.74 -12.65 -10.04
CA THR A 175 11.63 -12.68 -8.57
C THR A 175 12.62 -13.67 -7.95
N ASN A 176 12.99 -14.71 -8.71
CA ASN A 176 13.90 -15.75 -8.28
C ASN A 176 15.36 -15.53 -8.76
N GLN A 177 15.61 -14.48 -9.55
CA GLN A 177 16.91 -14.06 -10.07
C GLN A 177 17.63 -15.13 -10.93
N ASN A 178 16.86 -15.96 -11.65
CA ASN A 178 17.39 -17.01 -12.52
C ASN A 178 17.61 -16.53 -13.98
N PHE A 179 17.27 -15.27 -14.28
CA PHE A 179 17.30 -14.69 -15.63
C PHE A 179 16.32 -15.36 -16.61
N ASP A 180 15.15 -15.76 -16.13
CA ASP A 180 14.05 -16.34 -16.90
C ASP A 180 12.78 -15.56 -16.55
N PHE A 181 12.15 -14.93 -17.55
CA PHE A 181 10.85 -14.28 -17.36
C PHE A 181 9.69 -15.21 -17.76
N SER A 182 9.98 -16.37 -18.37
CA SER A 182 8.94 -17.26 -18.91
C SER A 182 8.18 -18.03 -17.83
N ASP A 183 8.74 -18.12 -16.63
CA ASP A 183 8.14 -18.74 -15.45
C ASP A 183 7.59 -17.72 -14.43
N GLU A 184 7.70 -16.42 -14.73
CA GLU A 184 7.25 -15.34 -13.86
C GLU A 184 5.77 -14.99 -14.11
N GLU A 185 5.06 -14.62 -13.04
CA GLU A 185 3.64 -14.25 -13.13
C GLU A 185 3.47 -12.95 -13.93
N PRO A 186 2.62 -12.92 -14.98
CA PRO A 186 2.32 -11.70 -15.70
C PRO A 186 1.44 -10.78 -14.85
N LEU A 187 1.95 -9.60 -14.52
CA LEU A 187 1.26 -8.60 -13.71
C LEU A 187 0.78 -7.43 -14.56
N LYS A 188 -0.43 -6.95 -14.28
CA LYS A 188 -0.95 -5.67 -14.78
C LYS A 188 -1.07 -4.69 -13.63
N VAL A 189 -1.42 -3.44 -13.92
CA VAL A 189 -1.84 -2.49 -12.88
C VAL A 189 -2.89 -3.16 -11.99
N TYR A 190 -2.65 -3.16 -10.67
CA TYR A 190 -3.34 -4.02 -9.72
C TYR A 190 -4.87 -4.02 -9.86
N SER A 191 -5.50 -2.85 -10.05
CA SER A 191 -6.97 -2.74 -10.15
C SER A 191 -7.57 -3.37 -11.41
N THR A 192 -6.74 -3.83 -12.35
CA THR A 192 -7.19 -4.50 -13.58
C THR A 192 -7.64 -5.94 -13.33
N ASP A 193 -6.89 -6.71 -12.54
CA ASP A 193 -7.12 -8.14 -12.33
C ASP A 193 -6.77 -8.64 -10.92
N TYR A 194 -6.33 -7.74 -10.03
CA TYR A 194 -5.98 -7.98 -8.63
C TYR A 194 -4.84 -8.97 -8.42
N LYS A 195 -3.97 -9.13 -9.43
CA LYS A 195 -2.78 -9.97 -9.33
C LYS A 195 -1.65 -9.27 -8.60
N TRP A 196 -0.88 -10.08 -7.89
CA TRP A 196 0.30 -9.70 -7.15
C TRP A 196 1.32 -10.84 -7.24
N ALA A 197 2.57 -10.53 -6.93
CA ALA A 197 3.64 -11.52 -6.79
C ALA A 197 4.43 -11.22 -5.51
N SER A 198 5.47 -11.99 -5.23
CA SER A 198 6.24 -11.84 -4.00
C SER A 198 7.75 -11.88 -4.26
N PHE A 199 8.47 -11.07 -3.49
CA PHE A 199 9.90 -11.25 -3.31
C PHE A 199 10.15 -12.27 -2.20
N GLY A 200 11.20 -13.08 -2.37
CA GLY A 200 11.54 -14.12 -1.41
C GLY A 200 10.62 -15.32 -1.47
N LYS A 201 10.79 -16.22 -0.51
CA LYS A 201 9.98 -17.43 -0.40
C LYS A 201 9.76 -17.76 1.06
N ASP A 202 8.50 -17.92 1.44
CA ASP A 202 8.12 -18.31 2.78
C ASP A 202 8.71 -19.68 3.15
N ASN A 203 9.26 -19.78 4.36
CA ASN A 203 9.68 -21.03 4.95
C ASN A 203 8.61 -21.49 5.95
N PRO A 204 7.75 -22.46 5.60
CA PRO A 204 6.63 -22.87 6.47
C PRO A 204 7.06 -23.53 7.79
N ALA A 205 8.37 -23.70 8.02
CA ALA A 205 8.94 -24.17 9.28
C ALA A 205 9.15 -23.06 10.32
N THR A 206 9.01 -21.79 9.94
CA THR A 206 9.12 -20.64 10.85
C THR A 206 7.72 -20.07 11.13
N ASP A 207 7.61 -19.27 12.19
CA ASP A 207 6.37 -18.57 12.56
C ASP A 207 6.22 -17.21 11.86
N TYR A 208 7.18 -16.83 11.01
CA TYR A 208 7.24 -15.53 10.34
C TYR A 208 7.12 -15.75 8.85
N VAL A 209 6.37 -14.87 8.17
CA VAL A 209 6.29 -14.89 6.72
C VAL A 209 7.58 -14.30 6.15
N GLU A 210 8.36 -15.07 5.37
CA GLU A 210 9.61 -14.56 4.75
C GLU A 210 9.44 -14.03 3.33
N GLU A 211 8.23 -14.02 2.81
CA GLU A 211 7.90 -13.37 1.55
C GLU A 211 7.39 -11.93 1.76
N SER A 212 7.69 -11.04 0.81
CA SER A 212 7.10 -9.71 0.75
C SER A 212 6.28 -9.59 -0.52
N SER A 213 4.97 -9.43 -0.38
CA SER A 213 4.08 -9.26 -1.53
C SER A 213 4.30 -7.89 -2.17
N PHE A 214 4.13 -7.82 -3.49
CA PHE A 214 4.15 -6.58 -4.25
C PHE A 214 3.14 -6.60 -5.39
N VAL A 215 2.78 -5.41 -5.84
CA VAL A 215 1.89 -5.17 -6.98
C VAL A 215 2.55 -4.27 -8.00
N VAL A 216 1.99 -4.22 -9.21
CA VAL A 216 2.26 -3.12 -10.14
C VAL A 216 1.26 -2.01 -9.84
N SER A 217 1.73 -0.90 -9.29
CA SER A 217 0.90 0.30 -9.07
C SER A 217 0.65 1.02 -10.39
N THR A 218 1.72 1.20 -11.19
CA THR A 218 1.67 1.98 -12.42
C THR A 218 2.61 1.40 -13.46
N VAL A 219 2.20 1.43 -14.73
CA VAL A 219 3.05 1.17 -15.89
C VAL A 219 2.89 2.33 -16.88
N ASP A 220 4.00 2.88 -17.36
CA ASP A 220 3.95 3.89 -18.41
C ASP A 220 3.42 3.27 -19.71
N ILE A 221 2.52 3.99 -20.39
CA ILE A 221 1.90 3.49 -21.62
C ILE A 221 2.93 3.21 -22.73
N ASN A 222 4.07 3.91 -22.72
CA ASN A 222 5.17 3.71 -23.67
C ASN A 222 6.27 2.78 -23.12
N GLY A 223 6.06 2.15 -21.96
CA GLY A 223 7.01 1.23 -21.33
C GLY A 223 8.24 1.90 -20.73
N ASN A 224 8.25 3.22 -20.52
CA ASN A 224 9.45 3.92 -20.02
C ASN A 224 9.73 3.72 -18.54
N PHE A 225 8.71 3.42 -17.74
CA PHE A 225 8.86 3.09 -16.34
C PHE A 225 7.75 2.18 -15.84
N VAL A 226 8.03 1.52 -14.72
CA VAL A 226 7.08 0.79 -13.89
C VAL A 226 7.23 1.29 -12.46
N ASN A 227 6.14 1.41 -11.73
CA ASN A 227 6.18 1.59 -10.28
C ASN A 227 5.61 0.33 -9.61
N LEU A 228 6.48 -0.42 -8.96
CA LEU A 228 6.10 -1.53 -8.09
C LEU A 228 5.69 -0.95 -6.73
N SER A 229 4.81 -1.63 -6.00
CA SER A 229 4.47 -1.19 -4.64
C SER A 229 4.26 -2.35 -3.69
N PHE A 230 4.62 -2.13 -2.44
CA PHE A 230 4.60 -3.09 -1.35
C PHE A 230 4.52 -2.34 -0.01
N ASP A 231 4.13 -3.05 1.05
CA ASP A 231 4.19 -2.52 2.42
C ASP A 231 5.48 -3.00 3.12
N GLY A 232 6.52 -2.18 3.07
CA GLY A 232 7.79 -2.43 3.77
C GLY A 232 7.82 -1.90 5.21
N ASN A 233 6.73 -1.32 5.71
CA ASN A 233 6.65 -0.79 7.08
C ASN A 233 5.76 -1.64 7.99
N GLY A 234 4.60 -2.05 7.48
CA GLY A 234 3.55 -2.80 8.19
C GLY A 234 2.48 -1.91 8.81
N HIS A 235 2.68 -0.60 8.91
CA HIS A 235 1.72 0.31 9.54
C HIS A 235 0.39 0.36 8.76
N GLY A 236 0.43 0.49 7.44
CA GLY A 236 -0.78 0.57 6.63
C GLY A 236 -1.53 -0.77 6.59
N THR A 237 -0.84 -1.91 6.58
CA THR A 237 -1.46 -3.22 6.78
C THR A 237 -2.17 -3.33 8.12
N HIS A 238 -1.54 -2.85 9.19
CA HIS A 238 -2.14 -2.86 10.52
C HIS A 238 -3.41 -1.99 10.59
N VAL A 239 -3.36 -0.79 10.01
CA VAL A 239 -4.53 0.10 9.85
C VAL A 239 -5.64 -0.58 9.04
N ALA A 240 -5.31 -1.20 7.91
CA ALA A 240 -6.25 -1.94 7.09
C ALA A 240 -6.93 -3.09 7.85
N GLY A 241 -6.17 -3.80 8.69
CA GLY A 241 -6.68 -4.86 9.56
C GLY A 241 -7.71 -4.35 10.56
N ILE A 242 -7.39 -3.26 11.27
CA ILE A 242 -8.30 -2.61 12.23
C ILE A 242 -9.61 -2.18 11.55
N ILE A 243 -9.53 -1.64 10.33
CA ILE A 243 -10.70 -1.18 9.60
C ILE A 243 -11.52 -2.36 9.10
N ALA A 244 -10.91 -3.33 8.42
CA ALA A 244 -11.64 -4.18 7.48
C ALA A 244 -11.24 -5.66 7.45
N ALA A 245 -10.41 -6.15 8.38
CA ALA A 245 -10.05 -7.57 8.44
C ALA A 245 -11.31 -8.45 8.45
N ASN A 246 -11.23 -9.56 7.72
CA ASN A 246 -12.31 -10.53 7.56
C ASN A 246 -11.73 -11.94 7.41
N GLY A 247 -11.33 -12.54 8.53
CA GLY A 247 -10.79 -13.89 8.57
C GLY A 247 -10.55 -14.36 10.01
N ARG A 248 -9.29 -14.62 10.35
CA ARG A 248 -8.86 -14.92 11.73
C ARG A 248 -9.13 -13.72 12.63
N LEU A 249 -8.86 -12.52 12.11
CA LEU A 249 -9.21 -11.23 12.66
C LEU A 249 -10.48 -10.67 12.01
N TYR A 250 -11.27 -9.92 12.78
CA TYR A 250 -12.37 -9.10 12.30
C TYR A 250 -12.07 -7.63 12.59
N GLY A 251 -11.98 -6.80 11.56
CA GLY A 251 -11.87 -5.36 11.69
C GLY A 251 -13.20 -4.74 12.12
N THR A 252 -13.28 -3.42 12.17
CA THR A 252 -14.49 -2.68 12.54
C THR A 252 -15.63 -2.90 11.54
N ALA A 253 -15.32 -2.79 10.25
CA ALA A 253 -16.25 -2.92 9.12
C ALA A 253 -15.73 -3.95 8.09
N PRO A 254 -15.86 -5.27 8.36
CA PRO A 254 -15.34 -6.35 7.51
C PRO A 254 -15.97 -6.42 6.11
N GLY A 255 -17.08 -5.71 5.86
CA GLY A 255 -17.77 -5.66 4.58
C GLY A 255 -17.23 -4.63 3.60
N VAL A 256 -16.41 -3.67 4.05
CA VAL A 256 -15.91 -2.59 3.17
C VAL A 256 -14.93 -3.11 2.13
N GLU A 257 -14.88 -2.42 0.99
CA GLU A 257 -13.80 -2.51 0.01
C GLU A 257 -12.74 -1.45 0.36
N LEU A 258 -11.46 -1.76 0.16
CA LEU A 258 -10.32 -0.91 0.51
C LEU A 258 -9.62 -0.40 -0.74
N MET A 259 -9.12 0.84 -0.66
CA MET A 259 -8.12 1.39 -1.58
C MET A 259 -6.82 1.58 -0.81
N ALA A 260 -5.76 0.88 -1.19
CA ALA A 260 -4.43 1.04 -0.60
C ALA A 260 -3.71 2.19 -1.31
N ILE A 261 -3.41 3.27 -0.61
CA ILE A 261 -2.73 4.43 -1.17
C ILE A 261 -1.45 4.65 -0.38
N LYS A 262 -0.32 4.28 -0.98
CA LYS A 262 0.99 4.48 -0.41
C LYS A 262 1.44 5.92 -0.68
N ALA A 263 1.41 6.75 0.35
CA ALA A 263 1.92 8.12 0.35
C ALA A 263 3.05 8.32 1.39
N ILE A 264 3.35 7.28 2.16
CA ILE A 264 4.45 7.20 3.12
C ILE A 264 5.39 6.07 2.69
N SER A 265 6.69 6.31 2.69
CA SER A 265 7.72 5.33 2.34
C SER A 265 7.78 4.19 3.35
N SER A 266 8.51 3.12 3.05
CA SER A 266 8.70 2.02 3.99
C SER A 266 9.46 2.44 5.26
N SER A 267 10.21 3.55 5.25
CA SER A 267 10.83 4.12 6.45
C SER A 267 9.90 4.96 7.32
N GLY A 268 8.64 5.15 6.91
CA GLY A 268 7.68 5.99 7.62
C GLY A 268 7.84 7.48 7.30
N GLU A 269 8.63 7.82 6.27
CA GLU A 269 8.81 9.20 5.82
C GLU A 269 7.81 9.53 4.70
N GLY A 270 7.32 10.77 4.66
CA GLY A 270 6.40 11.20 3.62
C GLY A 270 6.37 12.70 3.47
N ASN A 271 5.70 13.17 2.43
CA ASN A 271 5.53 14.60 2.16
C ASN A 271 4.06 14.92 1.86
N TRP A 272 3.72 16.20 1.97
CA TRP A 272 2.34 16.64 1.79
C TRP A 272 1.85 16.56 0.35
N GLU A 273 2.75 16.60 -0.64
CA GLU A 273 2.36 16.48 -2.05
C GLU A 273 1.82 15.08 -2.34
N ASP A 274 2.50 14.03 -1.89
CA ASP A 274 2.07 12.63 -2.05
C ASP A 274 0.77 12.35 -1.30
N ILE A 275 0.62 12.93 -0.11
CA ILE A 275 -0.62 12.82 0.67
C ILE A 275 -1.79 13.48 -0.05
N PHE A 276 -1.61 14.70 -0.57
CA PHE A 276 -2.66 15.41 -1.31
C PHE A 276 -3.00 14.71 -2.62
N ASN A 277 -2.00 14.22 -3.35
CA ASN A 277 -2.20 13.41 -4.55
C ASN A 277 -2.95 12.11 -4.22
N GLY A 278 -2.64 11.49 -3.07
CA GLY A 278 -3.37 10.34 -2.55
C GLY A 278 -4.83 10.63 -2.22
N ILE A 279 -5.12 11.76 -1.56
CA ILE A 279 -6.49 12.19 -1.26
C ILE A 279 -7.26 12.45 -2.55
N ASP A 280 -6.69 13.22 -3.46
CA ASP A 280 -7.31 13.54 -4.76
C ASP A 280 -7.59 12.27 -5.58
N TYR A 281 -6.63 11.33 -5.61
CA TYR A 281 -6.82 10.04 -6.25
C TYR A 281 -7.95 9.23 -5.60
N ALA A 282 -8.01 9.14 -4.28
CA ALA A 282 -9.07 8.43 -3.56
C ALA A 282 -10.46 8.99 -3.90
N VAL A 283 -10.60 10.32 -3.91
CA VAL A 283 -11.86 10.99 -4.28
C VAL A 283 -12.23 10.64 -5.72
N LYS A 284 -11.28 10.70 -6.66
CA LYS A 284 -11.50 10.38 -8.08
C LYS A 284 -11.88 8.91 -8.32
N GLN A 285 -11.36 7.98 -7.50
CA GLN A 285 -11.74 6.57 -7.55
C GLN A 285 -13.05 6.26 -6.81
N GLY A 286 -13.68 7.28 -6.21
CA GLY A 286 -14.97 7.17 -5.54
C GLY A 286 -14.89 6.53 -4.16
N ALA A 287 -13.87 6.88 -3.37
CA ALA A 287 -13.85 6.56 -1.94
C ALA A 287 -15.01 7.25 -1.23
N ASP A 288 -15.67 6.57 -0.30
CA ASP A 288 -16.68 7.16 0.58
C ASP A 288 -16.04 7.71 1.86
N ILE A 289 -14.97 7.06 2.31
CA ILE A 289 -14.20 7.42 3.49
C ILE A 289 -12.71 7.40 3.15
N ILE A 290 -11.97 8.40 3.61
CA ILE A 290 -10.51 8.46 3.50
C ILE A 290 -9.94 8.48 4.91
N ASN A 291 -9.16 7.45 5.25
CA ASN A 291 -8.41 7.38 6.49
C ASN A 291 -6.96 7.82 6.24
N VAL A 292 -6.55 8.89 6.90
CA VAL A 292 -5.20 9.44 6.86
C VAL A 292 -4.56 9.23 8.23
N SER A 293 -3.80 8.15 8.36
CA SER A 293 -3.15 7.75 9.62
C SER A 293 -1.71 8.25 9.68
N ILE A 294 -1.53 9.56 9.49
CA ILE A 294 -0.23 10.22 9.44
C ILE A 294 -0.15 11.23 10.58
N GLY A 295 0.95 11.20 11.33
CA GLY A 295 1.30 12.19 12.34
C GLY A 295 2.74 12.64 12.15
N ASP A 296 3.10 13.79 12.73
CA ASP A 296 4.49 14.29 12.84
C ASP A 296 5.15 14.88 11.59
N LEU A 297 4.41 15.12 10.50
CA LEU A 297 4.93 15.93 9.39
C LEU A 297 4.94 17.41 9.79
N VAL A 298 6.10 17.88 10.27
CA VAL A 298 6.30 19.28 10.67
C VAL A 298 6.03 20.21 9.49
N ALA A 299 4.88 20.88 9.50
CA ALA A 299 4.57 21.93 8.55
C ALA A 299 4.91 23.30 9.13
N SER A 300 5.33 24.23 8.28
CA SER A 300 5.37 25.65 8.67
C SER A 300 3.94 26.13 9.02
N LYS A 301 3.80 27.28 9.67
CA LYS A 301 2.47 27.88 9.88
C LYS A 301 1.69 28.08 8.57
N GLU A 302 2.37 28.42 7.48
CA GLU A 302 1.73 28.50 6.16
C GLU A 302 1.36 27.12 5.61
N GLY A 303 2.18 26.10 5.86
CA GLY A 303 1.90 24.71 5.49
C GLY A 303 0.64 24.15 6.16
N HIS A 304 0.48 24.39 7.47
CA HIS A 304 -0.74 24.01 8.21
C HIS A 304 -2.00 24.66 7.61
N LYS A 305 -1.94 25.96 7.31
CA LYS A 305 -3.07 26.66 6.68
C LYS A 305 -3.41 26.10 5.29
N ALA A 306 -2.39 25.73 4.51
CA ALA A 306 -2.60 25.11 3.20
C ALA A 306 -3.28 23.73 3.31
N GLN A 307 -2.87 22.90 4.29
CA GLN A 307 -3.50 21.60 4.57
C GLN A 307 -4.96 21.75 4.97
N LEU A 308 -5.25 22.62 5.94
CA LEU A 308 -6.61 22.87 6.39
C LEU A 308 -7.50 23.39 5.27
N ASN A 309 -6.97 24.27 4.41
CA ASN A 309 -7.71 24.78 3.26
C ASN A 309 -7.99 23.67 2.24
N PHE A 310 -7.00 22.83 1.92
CA PHE A 310 -7.17 21.71 1.00
C PHE A 310 -8.21 20.71 1.53
N LEU A 311 -8.11 20.29 2.80
CA LEU A 311 -9.07 19.38 3.41
C LEU A 311 -10.49 19.99 3.46
N LYS A 312 -10.61 21.29 3.73
CA LYS A 312 -11.89 22.02 3.68
C LYS A 312 -12.45 22.04 2.26
N GLU A 313 -11.63 22.30 1.25
CA GLU A 313 -12.04 22.32 -0.15
C GLU A 313 -12.54 20.95 -0.60
N ILE A 314 -11.76 19.89 -0.40
CA ILE A 314 -12.18 18.51 -0.70
C ILE A 314 -13.47 18.15 0.05
N SER A 315 -13.59 18.50 1.33
CA SER A 315 -14.80 18.21 2.13
C SER A 315 -16.02 19.03 1.69
N MET A 316 -15.83 20.18 1.04
CA MET A 316 -16.91 21.01 0.50
C MET A 316 -17.33 20.58 -0.90
N GLU A 317 -16.39 20.05 -1.69
CA GLU A 317 -16.59 19.72 -3.10
C GLU A 317 -16.91 18.24 -3.35
N SER A 318 -16.63 17.37 -2.38
CA SER A 318 -16.92 15.93 -2.44
C SER A 318 -17.82 15.47 -1.29
N ASP A 319 -18.51 14.34 -1.48
CA ASP A 319 -19.36 13.72 -0.43
C ASP A 319 -18.56 12.71 0.42
N VAL A 320 -17.24 12.91 0.54
CA VAL A 320 -16.30 11.99 1.18
C VAL A 320 -16.07 12.39 2.65
N LEU A 321 -16.08 11.41 3.55
CA LEU A 321 -15.68 11.61 4.93
C LEU A 321 -14.18 11.41 5.10
N ILE A 322 -13.45 12.44 5.53
CA ILE A 322 -12.03 12.34 5.85
C ILE A 322 -11.84 12.14 7.36
N VAL A 323 -11.09 11.11 7.73
CA VAL A 323 -10.71 10.77 9.11
C VAL A 323 -9.20 10.93 9.23
N VAL A 324 -8.75 11.79 10.14
CA VAL A 324 -7.32 12.09 10.36
C VAL A 324 -6.97 11.79 11.82
N ALA A 325 -5.79 11.21 12.06
CA ALA A 325 -5.29 11.00 13.41
C ALA A 325 -5.00 12.34 14.12
N ALA A 326 -5.40 12.45 15.40
CA ALA A 326 -5.14 13.67 16.18
C ALA A 326 -3.64 13.87 16.49
N GLY A 327 -2.85 12.78 16.45
CA GLY A 327 -1.43 12.79 16.78
C GLY A 327 -1.06 12.09 18.07
N ASN A 328 0.25 11.81 18.22
CA ASN A 328 0.80 11.05 19.33
C ASN A 328 1.64 11.90 20.31
N SER A 329 1.62 13.23 20.17
CA SER A 329 2.43 14.16 20.99
C SER A 329 1.82 14.52 22.35
N GLY A 330 0.81 13.77 22.81
CA GLY A 330 0.24 13.91 24.14
C GLY A 330 1.25 13.61 25.27
N PRO A 331 0.87 13.77 26.55
CA PRO A 331 -0.47 14.04 27.08
C PRO A 331 -0.74 15.52 27.40
N GLY A 332 0.10 16.46 26.95
CA GLY A 332 -0.10 17.90 27.20
C GLY A 332 -1.36 18.46 26.51
N LEU A 333 -1.87 19.60 27.00
CA LEU A 333 -2.88 20.37 26.27
C LEU A 333 -2.26 20.95 24.98
N SER A 334 -3.08 21.14 23.95
CA SER A 334 -2.66 21.65 22.62
C SER A 334 -1.56 20.81 21.95
N THR A 335 -1.64 19.49 22.08
CA THR A 335 -0.69 18.54 21.47
C THR A 335 -1.25 17.82 20.24
N ALA A 336 -2.50 18.10 19.86
CA ALA A 336 -3.03 17.62 18.58
C ALA A 336 -2.28 18.33 17.44
N TYR A 337 -1.84 17.58 16.43
CA TYR A 337 -1.02 18.12 15.34
C TYR A 337 -1.70 19.25 14.54
N ASP A 338 -3.03 19.35 14.62
CA ASP A 338 -3.86 20.31 13.89
C ASP A 338 -4.67 21.25 14.81
N ALA A 339 -4.26 21.40 16.07
CA ALA A 339 -4.80 22.43 16.94
C ALA A 339 -4.12 23.77 16.59
N ASP A 340 -4.83 24.65 15.88
CA ASP A 340 -4.41 26.03 15.77
C ASP A 340 -4.36 26.63 17.18
N ASP A 341 -3.20 27.14 17.60
CA ASP A 341 -3.01 27.77 18.91
C ASP A 341 -3.82 29.08 19.07
N ASN A 342 -4.73 29.43 18.14
CA ASN A 342 -5.38 30.73 18.09
C ASN A 342 -6.86 30.78 17.65
N GLU A 343 -7.67 29.71 17.70
CA GLU A 343 -9.15 29.86 17.65
C GLU A 343 -9.91 28.94 18.62
#